data_AF-A0A8T3Z842-F1
#
_entry.id   AF-A0A8T3Z842-F1
#
_cell.length_a   1.000
_cell.length_b   1.000
_cell.length_c   1.000
_cell.angle_alpha   90.00
_cell.angle_beta   90.00
_cell.angle_gamma   90.00
#
_symmetry.space_group_name_H-M   'P 1'
#
loop_
_entity.id
_entity.type
_entity.pdbx_description
1 polymer ?
#
loop_
_entity_poly.entity_id
_entity_poly.type
_entity_poly.pdbx_seq_one_letter_code
_entity_poly.pdbx_strand_id
1 'polypeptide(L)'
;MSSLMRPVDYMEPGRMDYSLIEPGVRELVRQLNEISFVETVSSCEGHVGDTIFKGATPDPGFTFINGGHMAFDILPSPRSEKFLGEVSELARSRGFSSFKEVGFGGESVYMVNFDTTHVGGHVSDLAGKEKIEDSDDNEERVRKSFQVETKAAGVRKGEYQDFWRELGKIARKYS
;
A
#
# COMPACT_ATOMS: atom_id res chain seq x y z
N MET A 1 -9.16 28.76 23.50
CA MET A 1 -10.42 27.99 23.46
C MET A 1 -10.14 26.72 22.70
N SER A 2 -10.29 25.59 23.38
CA SER A 2 -10.00 24.23 22.92
C SER A 2 -10.80 23.90 21.66
N SER A 3 -10.10 23.53 20.59
CA SER A 3 -10.71 22.89 19.43
C SER A 3 -10.98 21.44 19.81
N LEU A 4 -12.26 21.08 19.82
CA LEU A 4 -12.74 19.72 20.01
C LEU A 4 -12.26 18.87 18.82
N MET A 5 -11.08 18.26 18.96
CA MET A 5 -10.77 17.01 18.27
C MET A 5 -11.89 16.03 18.64
N ARG A 6 -12.74 15.71 17.67
CA ARG A 6 -13.57 14.52 17.83
C ARG A 6 -12.58 13.35 17.88
N PRO A 7 -12.72 12.42 18.85
CA PRO A 7 -12.01 11.17 18.72
C PRO A 7 -12.45 10.58 17.38
N VAL A 8 -11.48 10.29 16.52
CA VAL A 8 -11.69 9.26 15.51
C VAL A 8 -12.18 8.06 16.29
N ASP A 9 -13.34 7.53 15.93
CA ASP A 9 -13.85 6.29 16.51
C ASP A 9 -12.82 5.21 16.15
N TYR A 10 -11.78 5.10 16.98
CA TYR A 10 -10.86 3.98 16.98
C TYR A 10 -11.75 2.75 17.03
N MET A 11 -11.71 1.95 15.97
CA MET A 11 -12.39 0.67 16.01
C MET A 11 -11.81 -0.08 17.20
N GLU A 12 -12.66 -0.39 18.19
CA GLU A 12 -12.21 -1.14 19.36
C GLU A 12 -11.40 -2.36 18.87
N PRO A 13 -10.16 -2.56 19.37
CA PRO A 13 -9.32 -3.68 18.99
C PRO A 13 -10.10 -4.98 19.24
N GLY A 14 -10.58 -5.62 18.16
CA GLY A 14 -11.44 -6.81 18.26
C GLY A 14 -12.60 -6.92 17.27
N ARG A 15 -12.85 -5.94 16.39
CA ARG A 15 -14.01 -5.96 15.46
C ARG A 15 -13.71 -6.07 13.95
N MET A 16 -12.45 -6.18 13.54
CA MET A 16 -12.14 -6.40 12.12
C MET A 16 -12.54 -7.83 11.70
N ASP A 17 -13.48 -7.94 10.75
CA ASP A 17 -13.82 -9.22 10.13
C ASP A 17 -12.75 -9.61 9.10
N TYR A 18 -11.77 -10.38 9.55
CA TYR A 18 -10.67 -10.87 8.71
C TYR A 18 -11.14 -11.75 7.55
N SER A 19 -12.38 -12.27 7.55
CA SER A 19 -12.89 -13.05 6.42
C SER A 19 -13.06 -12.21 5.14
N LEU A 20 -13.24 -10.90 5.29
CA LEU A 20 -13.37 -9.93 4.19
C LEU A 20 -12.03 -9.52 3.58
N ILE A 21 -10.91 -9.92 4.20
CA ILE A 21 -9.56 -9.60 3.75
C ILE A 21 -9.08 -10.66 2.77
N GLU A 22 -8.36 -10.20 1.74
CA GLU A 22 -7.76 -11.04 0.70
C GLU A 22 -6.87 -12.13 1.31
N PRO A 23 -7.00 -13.40 0.86
CA PRO A 23 -6.32 -14.53 1.48
C PRO A 23 -4.80 -14.39 1.58
N GLY A 24 -4.15 -13.75 0.61
CA GLY A 24 -2.70 -13.60 0.55
C GLY A 24 -2.11 -12.66 1.60
N VAL A 25 -2.91 -11.75 2.16
CA VAL A 25 -2.49 -10.80 3.21
C VAL A 25 -3.24 -10.95 4.52
N ARG A 26 -4.35 -11.70 4.56
CA ARG A 26 -5.21 -11.85 5.75
C ARG A 26 -4.44 -12.16 7.04
N GLU A 27 -3.57 -13.16 7.00
CA GLU A 27 -2.81 -13.57 8.19
C GLU A 27 -1.80 -12.50 8.61
N LEU A 28 -1.22 -11.79 7.65
CA LEU A 28 -0.33 -10.66 7.94
C LEU A 28 -1.10 -9.50 8.59
N VAL A 29 -2.27 -9.13 8.07
CA VAL A 29 -3.11 -8.08 8.66
C VAL A 29 -3.51 -8.45 10.10
N ARG A 30 -3.86 -9.72 10.33
CA ARG A 30 -4.12 -10.24 11.68
C ARG A 30 -2.91 -10.06 12.60
N GLN A 31 -1.72 -10.49 12.17
CA GLN A 31 -0.47 -10.35 12.94
C GLN A 31 -0.10 -8.89 13.23
N LEU A 32 -0.29 -7.99 12.26
CA LEU A 32 -0.03 -6.56 12.45
C LEU A 32 -0.97 -5.95 13.50
N ASN A 33 -2.27 -6.28 13.44
CA ASN A 33 -3.27 -5.78 14.39
C ASN A 33 -3.17 -6.41 15.79
N GLU A 34 -2.35 -7.46 15.99
CA GLU A 34 -2.00 -7.97 17.32
C GLU A 34 -0.92 -7.12 18.01
N ILE A 35 -0.19 -6.28 17.26
CA ILE A 35 0.83 -5.40 17.81
C ILE A 35 0.14 -4.19 18.43
N SER A 36 0.35 -3.97 19.73
CA SER A 36 -0.38 -2.98 20.54
C SER A 36 -0.29 -1.51 20.08
N PHE A 37 0.58 -1.20 19.12
CA PHE A 37 0.82 0.14 18.60
C PHE A 37 0.62 0.24 17.09
N VAL A 38 0.05 -0.78 16.44
CA VAL A 38 -0.19 -0.84 14.99
C VAL A 38 -1.67 -1.08 14.74
N GLU A 39 -2.26 -0.34 13.82
CA GLU A 39 -3.60 -0.59 13.29
C GLU A 39 -3.56 -0.59 11.76
N THR A 40 -3.94 -1.69 11.12
CA THR A 40 -3.98 -1.78 9.66
C THR A 40 -5.24 -1.09 9.13
N VAL A 41 -5.05 -0.04 8.33
CA VAL A 41 -6.15 0.78 7.77
C VAL A 41 -6.46 0.44 6.31
N SER A 42 -5.52 -0.15 5.57
CA SER A 42 -5.74 -0.60 4.19
C SER A 42 -4.74 -1.69 3.79
N SER A 43 -5.17 -2.64 2.96
CA SER A 43 -4.31 -3.71 2.46
C SER A 43 -4.76 -4.20 1.09
N CYS A 44 -3.81 -4.65 0.26
CA CYS A 44 -4.06 -5.40 -0.96
C CYS A 44 -2.89 -6.35 -1.26
N GLU A 45 -3.18 -7.61 -1.53
CA GLU A 45 -2.20 -8.65 -1.85
C GLU A 45 -1.50 -8.42 -3.19
N GLY A 46 -2.15 -7.66 -4.07
CA GLY A 46 -1.70 -7.32 -5.40
C GLY A 46 -2.17 -8.31 -6.46
N HIS A 47 -2.72 -7.76 -7.54
CA HIS A 47 -3.47 -8.47 -8.56
C HIS A 47 -2.90 -8.25 -9.95
N VAL A 48 -3.01 -9.28 -10.78
CA VAL A 48 -2.63 -9.24 -12.20
C VAL A 48 -3.90 -9.36 -13.02
N GLY A 49 -4.10 -8.47 -13.98
CA GLY A 49 -5.22 -8.50 -14.91
C GLY A 49 -6.49 -7.78 -14.44
N ASP A 50 -6.60 -7.42 -13.16
CA ASP A 50 -7.71 -6.62 -12.65
C ASP A 50 -7.45 -5.13 -12.87
N THR A 51 -8.40 -4.44 -13.48
CA THR A 51 -8.31 -3.00 -13.76
C THR A 51 -9.02 -2.21 -12.65
N ILE A 52 -8.38 -1.14 -12.18
CA ILE A 52 -9.09 -0.05 -11.47
C ILE A 52 -9.76 0.92 -12.45
N PHE A 53 -9.37 0.86 -13.73
CA PHE A 53 -9.87 1.71 -14.80
C PHE A 53 -10.92 0.95 -15.63
N LYS A 54 -12.19 1.21 -15.33
CA LYS A 54 -13.31 0.59 -16.02
C LYS A 54 -13.23 0.87 -17.53
N GLY A 55 -13.02 -0.17 -18.33
CA GLY A 55 -12.94 -0.07 -19.79
C GLY A 55 -11.53 0.09 -20.38
N ALA A 56 -10.49 0.22 -19.55
CA ALA A 56 -9.12 0.27 -20.05
C ALA A 56 -8.63 -1.11 -20.53
N THR A 57 -7.91 -1.12 -21.65
CA THR A 57 -7.25 -2.32 -22.18
C THR A 57 -5.73 -2.12 -22.11
N PRO A 58 -4.94 -3.11 -21.67
CA PRO A 58 -3.49 -3.00 -21.67
C PRO A 58 -2.95 -3.02 -23.11
N ASP A 59 -1.77 -2.47 -23.32
CA ASP A 59 -1.09 -2.53 -24.63
C ASP A 59 -0.75 -4.00 -25.00
N PRO A 60 -0.64 -4.35 -26.29
CA PRO A 60 -0.24 -5.69 -26.70
C PRO A 60 1.08 -6.13 -26.04
N GLY A 61 1.07 -7.28 -25.37
CA GLY A 61 2.23 -7.80 -24.62
C GLY A 61 2.32 -7.32 -23.16
N PHE A 62 1.37 -6.50 -22.70
CA PHE A 62 1.26 -5.99 -21.35
C PHE A 62 0.01 -6.51 -20.63
N THR A 63 0.02 -6.42 -19.31
CA THR A 63 -1.13 -6.65 -18.42
C THR A 63 -1.13 -5.62 -17.31
N PHE A 64 -2.28 -5.36 -16.71
CA PHE A 64 -2.35 -4.50 -15.54
C PHE A 64 -1.82 -5.22 -14.31
N ILE A 65 -1.13 -4.47 -13.47
CA ILE A 65 -0.80 -4.85 -12.11
C ILE A 65 -1.31 -3.75 -11.18
N ASN A 66 -2.07 -4.13 -10.16
CA ASN A 66 -2.66 -3.19 -9.22
C ASN A 66 -2.57 -3.71 -7.79
N GLY A 67 -2.66 -2.80 -6.83
CA GLY A 67 -2.56 -3.11 -5.41
C GLY A 67 -1.11 -3.32 -4.99
N GLY A 68 -0.88 -4.28 -4.10
CA GLY A 68 0.45 -4.51 -3.53
C GLY A 68 0.80 -3.44 -2.49
N HIS A 69 -0.18 -3.06 -1.66
CA HIS A 69 -0.02 -2.06 -0.62
C HIS A 69 -0.43 -2.58 0.76
N MET A 70 0.17 -2.00 1.78
CA MET A 70 -0.21 -2.16 3.19
C MET A 70 -0.09 -0.79 3.84
N ALA A 71 -1.14 -0.34 4.50
CA ALA A 71 -1.17 0.94 5.20
C ALA A 71 -1.59 0.70 6.65
N PHE A 72 -0.86 1.31 7.57
CA PHE A 72 -1.12 1.18 8.99
C PHE A 72 -0.94 2.52 9.72
N ASP A 73 -1.86 2.78 10.65
CA ASP A 73 -1.70 3.79 11.68
C ASP A 73 -0.80 3.25 12.80
N ILE A 74 -0.03 4.15 13.41
CA ILE A 74 1.00 3.81 14.39
C ILE A 74 0.91 4.73 15.60
N LEU A 75 0.76 4.14 16.78
CA LEU A 75 0.90 4.86 18.03
C LEU A 75 2.39 5.16 18.30
N PRO A 76 2.78 6.43 18.52
CA PRO A 76 4.18 6.80 18.75
C PRO A 76 4.77 6.14 20.01
N SER A 77 5.88 5.42 19.85
CA SER A 77 6.65 4.82 20.94
C SER A 77 8.04 4.40 20.46
N PRO A 78 9.03 4.19 21.36
CA PRO A 78 10.33 3.64 20.96
C PRO A 78 10.24 2.26 20.27
N ARG A 79 9.22 1.46 20.61
CA ARG A 79 8.98 0.16 19.95
C ARG A 79 8.47 0.35 18.52
N SER A 80 7.60 1.33 18.30
CA SER A 80 7.08 1.61 16.96
C SER A 80 8.13 2.24 16.06
N GLU A 81 9.00 3.12 16.57
CA GLU A 81 10.17 3.62 15.82
C GLU A 81 11.06 2.49 15.30
N LYS A 82 11.36 1.51 16.16
CA LYS A 82 12.17 0.34 15.77
C LYS A 82 11.47 -0.54 14.74
N PHE A 83 10.16 -0.79 14.92
CA PHE A 83 9.34 -1.51 13.96
C PHE A 83 9.37 -0.83 12.59
N LEU A 84 9.11 0.48 12.54
CA LEU A 84 9.12 1.26 11.29
C LEU A 84 10.51 1.28 10.65
N GLY A 85 11.58 1.31 11.45
CA GLY A 85 12.95 1.15 10.96
C GLY A 85 13.17 -0.17 10.21
N GLU A 86 12.78 -1.31 10.80
CA GLU A 86 12.89 -2.62 10.16
C GLU A 86 12.03 -2.73 8.90
N VAL A 87 10.81 -2.18 8.92
CA VAL A 87 9.92 -2.15 7.74
C VAL A 87 10.52 -1.28 6.62
N SER A 88 11.10 -0.12 6.97
CA SER A 88 11.77 0.77 6.02
C SER A 88 13.01 0.11 5.39
N GLU A 89 13.80 -0.61 6.18
CA GLU A 89 14.94 -1.38 5.67
C GLU A 89 14.50 -2.50 4.72
N LEU A 90 13.45 -3.24 5.08
CA LEU A 90 12.86 -4.26 4.22
C LEU A 90 12.37 -3.65 2.89
N ALA A 91 11.61 -2.56 2.94
CA ALA A 91 11.13 -1.84 1.76
C ALA A 91 12.30 -1.43 0.85
N ARG A 92 13.34 -0.81 1.41
CA ARG A 92 14.54 -0.42 0.65
C ARG A 92 15.24 -1.61 0.00
N SER A 93 15.38 -2.73 0.73
CA SER A 93 16.04 -3.94 0.21
C SER A 93 15.31 -4.57 -0.97
N ARG A 94 14.00 -4.36 -1.06
CA ARG A 94 13.13 -4.87 -2.13
C ARG A 94 12.83 -3.84 -3.21
N GLY A 95 13.43 -2.64 -3.14
CA GLY A 95 13.21 -1.56 -4.10
C GLY A 95 11.85 -0.87 -3.98
N PHE A 96 11.16 -0.98 -2.85
CA PHE A 96 9.92 -0.26 -2.56
C PHE A 96 10.27 1.16 -2.10
N SER A 97 9.98 2.16 -2.93
CA SER A 97 10.32 3.56 -2.71
C SER A 97 9.33 4.35 -1.83
N SER A 98 8.26 3.72 -1.36
CA SER A 98 7.10 4.43 -0.82
C SER A 98 6.77 4.17 0.66
N PHE A 99 7.74 3.79 1.51
CA PHE A 99 7.53 3.96 2.96
C PHE A 99 7.47 5.46 3.27
N LYS A 100 6.25 6.01 3.21
CA LYS A 100 5.96 7.42 3.41
C LYS A 100 4.85 7.55 4.44
N GLU A 101 5.00 8.53 5.30
CA GLU A 101 3.89 9.08 6.06
C GLU A 101 2.98 9.80 5.07
N VAL A 102 1.77 9.30 4.89
CA VAL A 102 0.77 9.86 3.99
C VAL A 102 -0.33 10.47 4.84
N GLY A 103 -0.65 11.74 4.58
CA GLY A 103 -1.81 12.39 5.16
C GLY A 103 -3.09 11.77 4.58
N PHE A 104 -3.84 11.01 5.37
CA PHE A 104 -5.16 10.52 5.00
C PHE A 104 -6.19 11.13 5.95
N GLY A 105 -7.05 12.02 5.43
CA GLY A 105 -8.11 12.64 6.26
C GLY A 105 -7.62 13.56 7.39
N GLY A 106 -6.33 13.93 7.43
CA GLY A 106 -5.72 14.71 8.52
C GLY A 106 -4.88 13.88 9.49
N GLU A 107 -4.78 12.57 9.28
CA GLU A 107 -3.98 11.63 10.07
C GLU A 107 -2.76 11.14 9.28
N SER A 108 -1.70 10.79 10.00
CA SER A 108 -0.42 10.34 9.47
C SER A 108 -0.39 8.81 9.40
N VAL A 109 -0.60 8.25 8.20
CA VAL A 109 -0.58 6.80 7.99
C VAL A 109 0.74 6.39 7.35
N TYR A 110 1.35 5.31 7.83
CA TYR A 110 2.51 4.72 7.17
C TYR A 110 2.04 3.74 6.11
N MET A 111 2.37 4.03 4.86
CA MET A 111 2.04 3.17 3.72
C MET A 111 3.30 2.50 3.20
N VAL A 112 3.22 1.22 2.87
CA VAL A 112 4.15 0.53 2.00
C VAL A 112 3.39 0.20 0.73
N ASN A 113 3.83 0.75 -0.41
CA ASN A 113 3.25 0.45 -1.71
C ASN A 113 4.36 0.13 -2.72
N PHE A 114 4.05 -0.73 -3.67
CA PHE A 114 4.85 -0.83 -4.86
C PHE A 114 4.61 0.42 -5.70
N ASP A 115 5.62 1.27 -5.87
CA ASP A 115 5.57 2.34 -6.87
C ASP A 115 5.49 1.65 -8.25
N THR A 116 4.28 1.52 -8.78
CA THR A 116 4.09 1.35 -10.23
C THR A 116 4.36 2.75 -10.82
N THR A 117 5.55 3.07 -11.35
CA THR A 117 6.14 2.40 -12.52
C THR A 117 7.65 2.57 -12.64
N HIS A 118 8.23 1.69 -13.47
CA HIS A 118 9.49 1.81 -14.22
C HIS A 118 9.67 3.09 -15.08
N VAL A 119 8.91 4.16 -14.82
CA VAL A 119 8.98 5.43 -15.54
C VAL A 119 9.03 6.58 -14.54
N GLY A 120 10.05 6.58 -13.66
CA GLY A 120 10.59 7.78 -13.00
C GLY A 120 9.63 8.78 -12.34
N GLY A 121 8.39 8.42 -12.05
CA GLY A 121 7.36 9.29 -11.50
C GLY A 121 6.65 8.62 -10.34
N HIS A 122 6.51 9.35 -9.25
CA HIS A 122 5.72 8.92 -8.10
C HIS A 122 4.22 9.05 -8.40
N VAL A 123 3.40 8.23 -7.75
CA VAL A 123 1.93 8.39 -7.75
C VAL A 123 1.52 9.79 -7.24
N SER A 124 2.33 10.42 -6.38
CA SER A 124 2.13 11.82 -5.97
C SER A 124 2.29 12.83 -7.11
N ASP A 125 3.04 12.50 -8.16
CA ASP A 125 3.21 13.34 -9.36
C ASP A 125 1.96 13.29 -10.25
N LEU A 126 1.06 12.33 -10.02
CA LEU A 126 -0.28 12.27 -10.60
C LEU A 126 -1.29 13.12 -9.81
N ALA A 127 -1.02 13.38 -8.52
CA ALA A 127 -1.87 14.19 -7.63
C ALA A 127 -1.47 15.69 -7.59
N GLY A 128 -0.36 16.05 -8.23
CA GLY A 128 0.21 17.39 -8.26
C GLY A 128 -0.40 18.30 -9.34
N LYS A 129 -1.38 19.11 -8.92
CA LYS A 129 -1.75 20.45 -9.43
C LYS A 129 -1.14 20.90 -10.76
N GLU A 130 -1.74 20.49 -11.88
CA GLU A 130 -2.06 21.39 -12.98
C GLU A 130 -3.48 21.00 -13.41
N LYS A 131 -4.32 21.98 -13.78
CA LYS A 131 -5.58 21.69 -14.47
C LYS A 131 -5.18 21.06 -15.80
N ILE A 132 -5.12 19.73 -15.86
CA ILE A 132 -4.92 19.02 -17.11
C ILE A 132 -6.24 19.21 -17.88
N GLU A 133 -6.19 20.07 -18.89
CA GLU A 133 -7.35 20.43 -19.71
C GLU A 133 -7.82 19.27 -20.59
N ASP A 134 -7.01 18.21 -20.75
CA ASP A 134 -7.32 17.01 -21.53
C ASP A 134 -7.36 15.73 -20.66
N SER A 135 -8.58 15.25 -20.41
CA SER A 135 -8.89 14.01 -19.68
C SER A 135 -8.16 12.78 -20.24
N ASP A 136 -8.01 12.74 -21.56
CA ASP A 136 -7.55 11.56 -22.30
C ASP A 136 -6.04 11.30 -22.11
N ASP A 137 -5.23 12.36 -22.08
CA ASP A 137 -3.77 12.26 -21.86
C ASP A 137 -3.45 11.77 -20.44
N ASN A 138 -4.23 12.19 -19.46
CA ASN A 138 -4.06 11.72 -18.09
C ASN A 138 -4.48 10.26 -17.95
N GLU A 139 -5.58 9.85 -18.60
CA GLU A 139 -6.01 8.45 -18.61
C GLU A 139 -4.97 7.54 -19.28
N GLU A 140 -4.38 7.96 -20.40
CA GLU A 140 -3.33 7.18 -21.08
C GLU A 140 -2.06 7.08 -20.22
N ARG A 141 -1.62 8.19 -19.61
CA ARG A 141 -0.45 8.21 -18.73
C ARG A 141 -0.65 7.29 -17.53
N VAL A 142 -1.79 7.41 -16.87
CA VAL A 142 -2.16 6.59 -15.73
C VAL A 142 -2.23 5.11 -16.14
N ARG A 143 -2.92 4.77 -17.23
CA ARG A 143 -2.98 3.40 -17.76
C ARG A 143 -1.59 2.81 -17.99
N LYS A 144 -0.68 3.57 -18.62
CA LYS A 144 0.72 3.16 -18.84
C LYS A 144 1.49 2.97 -17.53
N SER A 145 1.18 3.75 -16.50
CA SER A 145 1.77 3.62 -15.17
C SER A 145 1.36 2.38 -14.39
N PHE A 146 0.26 1.71 -14.77
CA PHE A 146 -0.25 0.50 -14.08
C PHE A 146 -0.10 -0.78 -14.89
N GLN A 147 0.52 -0.74 -16.07
CA GLN A 147 0.77 -1.94 -16.87
C GLN A 147 2.24 -2.39 -16.79
N VAL A 148 2.44 -3.70 -16.87
CA VAL A 148 3.75 -4.37 -16.92
C VAL A 148 3.76 -5.37 -18.04
N GLU A 149 4.94 -5.72 -18.55
CA GLU A 149 5.06 -6.81 -19.51
C GLU A 149 4.44 -8.10 -18.93
N THR A 150 3.60 -8.79 -19.70
CA THR A 150 2.85 -9.96 -19.21
C THR A 150 3.76 -11.04 -18.64
N LYS A 151 4.95 -11.23 -19.24
CA LYS A 151 5.97 -12.18 -18.76
C LYS A 151 6.57 -11.79 -17.39
N ALA A 152 6.54 -10.51 -17.02
CA ALA A 152 7.07 -9.99 -15.77
C ALA A 152 6.00 -9.92 -14.67
N ALA A 153 4.71 -9.98 -15.02
CA ALA A 153 3.61 -9.83 -14.06
C ALA A 153 3.62 -10.88 -12.95
N GLY A 154 3.89 -12.14 -13.29
CA GLY A 154 3.99 -13.22 -12.31
C GLY A 154 5.16 -13.03 -11.33
N VAL A 155 6.29 -12.51 -11.82
CA VAL A 155 7.46 -12.17 -10.98
C VAL A 155 7.09 -11.06 -10.01
N ARG A 156 6.47 -9.98 -10.49
CA ARG A 156 6.02 -8.86 -9.65
C ARG A 156 5.03 -9.29 -8.57
N LYS A 157 4.04 -10.11 -8.90
CA LYS A 157 3.11 -10.67 -7.91
C LYS A 157 3.87 -11.51 -6.87
N GLY A 158 4.87 -12.29 -7.30
CA GLY A 158 5.75 -13.04 -6.41
C GLY A 158 6.53 -12.14 -5.44
N GLU A 159 7.06 -11.00 -5.92
CA GLU A 159 7.77 -10.02 -5.10
C GLU A 159 6.87 -9.43 -4.00
N TYR A 160 5.58 -9.16 -4.27
CA TYR A 160 4.62 -8.73 -3.24
C TYR A 160 4.48 -9.78 -2.15
N GLN A 161 4.26 -11.04 -2.55
CA GLN A 161 4.06 -12.14 -1.62
C GLN A 161 5.31 -12.42 -0.78
N ASP A 162 6.50 -12.32 -1.37
CA ASP A 162 7.77 -12.40 -0.64
C ASP A 162 7.90 -11.28 0.39
N PHE A 163 7.58 -10.04 -0.01
CA PHE A 163 7.58 -8.91 0.89
C PHE A 163 6.60 -9.12 2.06
N TRP A 164 5.35 -9.54 1.80
CA TRP A 164 4.36 -9.81 2.85
C TRP A 164 4.81 -10.90 3.82
N ARG A 165 5.45 -11.96 3.32
CA ARG A 165 6.03 -13.01 4.18
C ARG A 165 7.11 -12.47 5.10
N GLU A 166 7.97 -11.59 4.60
CA GLU A 166 9.05 -10.99 5.38
C GLU A 166 8.55 -9.94 6.37
N LEU A 167 7.56 -9.12 5.98
CA LEU A 167 6.88 -8.21 6.88
C LEU A 167 6.21 -8.98 8.04
N GLY A 168 5.61 -10.14 7.76
CA GLY A 168 5.08 -11.02 8.81
C GLY A 168 6.15 -11.51 9.78
N LYS A 169 7.38 -11.77 9.31
CA LYS A 169 8.51 -12.10 10.21
C LYS A 169 8.89 -10.94 11.11
N ILE A 170 8.81 -9.70 10.63
CA ILE A 170 9.02 -8.50 11.44
C ILE A 170 7.89 -8.38 12.45
N ALA A 171 6.62 -8.44 12.01
CA ALA A 171 5.43 -8.28 12.86
C ALA A 171 5.47 -9.19 14.09
N ARG A 172 5.78 -10.48 13.91
CA ARG A 172 5.88 -11.47 15.00
C ARG A 172 6.93 -11.16 16.08
N LYS A 173 7.89 -10.27 15.84
CA LYS A 173 8.85 -9.82 16.87
C LYS A 173 8.24 -8.80 17.83
N TYR A 174 7.13 -8.18 17.44
CA TYR A 174 6.49 -7.06 18.14
C TYR A 174 5.12 -7.41 18.75
N SER A 175 4.49 -8.50 18.26
CA SER A 175 3.31 -9.14 18.85
C SER A 175 3.57 -9.69 20.26
#